data_AF-A0A523TJX6-F1
#
_entry.id   AF-A0A523TJX6-F1
#
_cell.length_a   1.000
_cell.length_b   1.000
_cell.length_c   1.000
_cell.angle_alpha   90.00
_cell.angle_beta   90.00
_cell.angle_gamma   90.00
#
_symmetry.space_group_name_H-M   'P 1'
#
loop_
_entity.id
_entity.type
_entity.pdbx_description
1 polymer ?
#
loop_
_entity_poly.entity_id
_entity_poly.type
_entity_poly.pdbx_seq_one_letter_code
_entity_poly.pdbx_strand_id
1 'polypeptide(L)' 'MARNVPYAKKLRMAKAARRTRSVPTWVVMKTSGKVRQHPKRRHWQRNNLKV' A
#
# COMPACT_ATOMS: atom_id res chain seq x y z
N MET A 1 14.94 4.15 -7.88
CA MET A 1 15.25 3.47 -6.60
C MET A 1 16.68 3.80 -6.24
N ALA A 2 17.02 3.95 -4.95
CA ALA A 2 18.42 4.07 -4.55
C ALA A 2 19.19 2.81 -5.01
N ARG A 3 20.43 3.01 -5.46
CA ARG A 3 21.24 1.96 -6.10
C ARG A 3 21.74 0.91 -5.11
N ASN A 4 22.15 1.36 -3.91
CA ASN A 4 22.62 0.49 -2.84
C ASN A 4 21.66 0.60 -1.63
N VAL A 5 20.76 -0.37 -1.48
CA VAL A 5 19.77 -0.41 -0.40
C VAL A 5 19.87 -1.76 0.30
N PRO A 6 20.00 -1.83 1.64
CA PRO A 6 20.01 -3.08 2.37
C PRO A 6 18.78 -3.93 2.02
N TYR A 7 18.96 -5.24 1.89
CA TYR A 7 17.91 -6.16 1.47
C TYR A 7 16.65 -6.07 2.37
N ALA A 8 16.84 -5.98 3.69
CA ALA A 8 15.75 -5.81 4.64
C ALA A 8 14.90 -4.54 4.36
N LYS A 9 15.56 -3.42 4.03
CA LYS A 9 14.88 -2.17 3.67
C LYS A 9 14.15 -2.30 2.34
N LYS A 10 14.72 -3.00 1.35
CA LYS A 10 14.06 -3.32 0.07
C LYS A 10 12.78 -4.12 0.27
N LEU A 11 12.79 -5.14 1.14
CA LEU A 11 11.59 -5.92 1.47
C LEU A 11 10.50 -5.08 2.14
N ARG A 12 10.86 -4.20 3.08
CA ARG A 12 9.91 -3.29 3.73
C ARG A 12 9.28 -2.32 2.72
N MET A 13 10.07 -1.77 1.80
CA MET A 13 9.58 -0.94 0.70
C MET A 13 8.65 -1.71 -0.24
N ALA A 14 9.01 -2.93 -0.64
CA ALA A 14 8.17 -3.78 -1.48
C ALA A 14 6.83 -4.10 -0.79
N LYS A 15 6.87 -4.43 0.51
CA LYS A 15 5.66 -4.67 1.32
C LYS A 15 4.78 -3.41 1.39
N ALA A 16 5.39 -2.24 1.58
CA ALA A 16 4.66 -0.97 1.59
C ALA A 16 4.01 -0.66 0.23
N ALA A 17 4.71 -0.92 -0.88
CA ALA A 17 4.15 -0.75 -2.22
C ALA A 17 2.94 -1.67 -2.47
N ARG A 18 3.01 -2.93 -2.02
CA ARG A 18 1.90 -3.89 -2.15
C ARG A 18 0.66 -3.50 -1.36
N ARG A 19 0.80 -2.77 -0.24
CA ARG A 19 -0.30 -2.34 0.63
C ARG A 19 -1.12 -1.16 0.09
N THR A 20 -0.58 -0.38 -0.85
CA THR A 20 -1.26 0.82 -1.40
C THR A 20 -2.37 0.51 -2.42
N ARG A 21 -2.68 -0.77 -2.65
CA ARG A 21 -3.69 -1.20 -3.63
C ARG A 21 -5.11 -0.84 -3.16
N SER A 22 -6.01 -0.63 -4.13
CA SER A 22 -7.44 -0.44 -3.85
C SER A 22 -8.07 -1.73 -3.33
N VAL A 23 -9.23 -1.59 -2.68
CA VAL A 23 -10.08 -2.73 -2.31
C VAL A 23 -10.55 -3.42 -3.60
N PRO A 24 -10.46 -4.76 -3.69
CA PRO A 24 -10.97 -5.48 -4.86
C PRO A 24 -12.47 -5.31 -5.07
N THR A 25 -12.90 -5.20 -6.33
CA THR A 25 -14.31 -4.97 -6.70
C THR A 25 -15.27 -5.98 -6.09
N TRP A 26 -14.89 -7.27 -6.06
CA TRP A 26 -15.74 -8.31 -5.50
C TRP A 26 -15.99 -8.15 -3.99
N VAL A 27 -15.06 -7.54 -3.24
CA VAL A 27 -15.24 -7.23 -1.81
C VAL A 27 -16.24 -6.09 -1.66
N VAL A 28 -16.16 -5.08 -2.52
CA VAL A 28 -17.12 -3.97 -2.55
C VAL A 28 -18.52 -4.50 -2.84
N MET A 29 -18.67 -5.38 -3.83
CA MET A 29 -19.93 -6.04 -4.16
C MET A 29 -20.47 -6.87 -2.99
N LYS A 30 -19.63 -7.71 -2.38
CA LYS A 30 -20.02 -8.56 -1.22
C LYS A 30 -20.48 -7.74 -0.01
N THR A 31 -19.91 -6.56 0.18
CA THR A 31 -20.21 -5.69 1.35
C THR A 31 -21.25 -4.62 1.05
N SER A 32 -21.92 -4.67 -0.11
CA SER A 32 -22.84 -3.63 -0.59
C SER A 32 -22.23 -2.22 -0.51
N GLY A 33 -20.93 -2.13 -0.78
CA GLY A 33 -20.20 -0.87 -0.75
C GLY A 33 -19.89 -0.31 0.63
N LYS A 34 -19.98 -1.09 1.71
CA LYS A 34 -19.53 -0.67 3.06
C LYS A 34 -18.02 -0.48 3.12
N VAL A 35 -17.25 -1.32 2.42
CA VAL A 35 -15.78 -1.24 2.38
C VAL A 35 -15.34 -0.69 1.02
N ARG A 36 -15.14 0.63 0.91
CA ARG A 36 -14.78 1.31 -0.36
C ARG A 36 -13.30 1.65 -0.47
N GLN A 37 -12.65 1.98 0.64
CA GLN A 37 -11.27 2.44 0.65
C GLN A 37 -10.39 1.60 1.55
N HIS A 38 -9.14 1.40 1.14
CA HIS A 38 -8.15 0.76 1.99
C HIS A 38 -7.57 1.80 2.97
N PRO A 39 -7.74 1.65 4.30
CA PRO A 39 -7.32 2.66 5.28
C PRO A 39 -5.80 2.88 5.33
N LYS A 40 -4.99 1.91 4.87
CA LYS A 40 -3.52 2.00 4.84
C LYS A 40 -2.99 2.45 3.47
N ARG A 41 -3.88 2.90 2.58
CA ARG A 41 -3.48 3.47 1.29
C ARG A 41 -2.72 4.77 1.55
N ARG A 42 -1.60 4.92 0.86
CA ARG A 42 -0.65 6.03 1.08
C ARG A 42 -0.28 6.68 -0.24
N HIS A 43 -0.26 8.00 -0.27
CA HIS A 43 0.32 8.76 -1.38
C HIS A 43 1.77 9.14 -1.07
N TRP A 44 2.66 9.00 -2.05
CA TRP A 44 4.10 9.21 -1.84
C TRP A 44 4.47 10.67 -1.55
N GLN A 45 3.73 11.64 -2.09
CA GLN A 45 3.96 13.07 -1.80
C GLN A 45 3.39 13.51 -0.45
N ARG A 46 2.29 12.88 0.00
CA ARG A 46 1.58 13.34 1.20
C ARG A 46 2.11 12.68 2.46
N ASN A 47 2.52 11.41 2.37
CA ASN A 47 2.91 10.59 3.52
C ASN A 47 4.23 9.88 3.21
N ASN A 48 5.30 10.25 3.91
CA ASN A 48 6.60 9.62 3.76
C ASN A 48 6.68 8.23 4.44
N LEU A 49 7.42 7.31 3.83
CA LEU A 49 7.72 5.99 4.41
C LEU A 49 8.85 6.13 5.44
N LYS A 50 8.52 5.95 6.72
CA LYS A 50 9.53 5.80 7.78
C LYS A 50 10.00 4.34 7.81
N VAL A 51 11.03 4.02 7.01
CA VAL A 51 11.56 2.66 6.80
C VAL A 51 13.08 2.59 6.88
#